data_AF-A0A196MK03-F1
#
_entry.id   AF-A0A196MK03-F1
#
_cell.length_a   1.000
_cell.length_b   1.000
_cell.length_c   1.000
_cell.angle_alpha   90.00
_cell.angle_beta   90.00
_cell.angle_gamma   90.00
#
_symmetry.space_group_name_H-M   'P 1'
#
loop_
_entity.id
_entity.type
_entity.pdbx_description
1 polymer ?
#
loop_
_entity_poly.entity_id
_entity_poly.type
_entity_poly.pdbx_seq_one_letter_code
_entity_poly.pdbx_strand_id
1 'polypeptide(L)'
;MVALLRRFTPALGFLLALIAPVASHAEQQDIAAAARGVARVVLVATDGTEAYFVGHGSGFAVAPDKILTNAHVVELAREEKNLVIGVIPSEGTKTYGGRIIAYSPGNDLALIQLEEGRLPVSTFYAGAVSDGQHVTAIGYPGTVDRAQGLGLKQLVEPLATVKTSGTISSGRASQNFDTVLHTAPLAAGNSGGPLVDDCGRVIGVNSFGSVSDGNDAEFGFAVSWREVASFLRQAGISSLHTIVGCRSMAEADAADAALTQREAQASEQKNRASADAREEALTRARDAAERDVITARENAMAGAALFLALAVLGLAAGGLFYSQGKERKATWFLASGGVLLFVALGLFFLKPSFSSIDDKVKLQADIGVAANGAYAWAGDNVCKVDLDRSRLTVSQPNDIGFNWAEGGCVNGDTQYVSVGTQWQRPTVPDEANYVTTSQFDPATGTLRVQRWLPDLDTMGKARALLRDGPIKGCGADSGRLARIATLQSDMTALLPPQPNERIVYHCQKGRLAPADPAE
;
A
#
# COMPACT_ATOMS: atom_id res chain seq x y z
N MET A 1 -46.05 -52.59 -7.27
CA MET A 1 -46.13 -51.35 -8.07
C MET A 1 -46.72 -50.26 -7.21
N VAL A 2 -46.13 -49.11 -6.93
CA VAL A 2 -44.78 -48.56 -7.11
C VAL A 2 -44.68 -47.50 -6.01
N ALA A 3 -43.61 -47.54 -5.23
CA ALA A 3 -43.18 -46.42 -4.42
C ALA A 3 -42.69 -45.31 -5.36
N LEU A 4 -43.11 -44.05 -5.17
CA LEU A 4 -42.32 -42.85 -5.45
C LEU A 4 -43.24 -41.64 -5.26
N LEU A 5 -42.97 -40.82 -4.24
CA LEU A 5 -43.01 -39.36 -4.32
C LEU A 5 -42.56 -38.82 -2.96
N ARG A 6 -41.26 -38.99 -2.72
CA ARG A 6 -40.52 -38.33 -1.65
C ARG A 6 -39.27 -37.76 -2.27
N ARG A 7 -39.32 -36.55 -2.81
CA ARG A 7 -38.11 -35.81 -3.22
C ARG A 7 -38.33 -34.29 -3.20
N PHE A 8 -37.64 -33.67 -2.25
CA PHE A 8 -37.01 -32.35 -2.31
C PHE A 8 -37.88 -31.09 -2.48
N THR A 9 -38.09 -30.39 -1.36
CA THR A 9 -37.85 -28.93 -1.29
C THR A 9 -37.23 -28.60 0.08
N PRO A 10 -36.04 -27.98 0.11
CA PRO A 10 -35.22 -27.83 1.30
C PRO A 10 -35.63 -26.63 2.16
N ALA A 11 -35.25 -26.70 3.43
CA ALA A 11 -35.21 -25.60 4.37
C ALA A 11 -34.50 -24.38 3.74
N LEU A 12 -35.29 -23.40 3.32
CA LEU A 12 -34.83 -22.08 2.92
C LEU A 12 -35.42 -21.06 3.90
N GLY A 13 -34.86 -21.05 5.09
CA GLY A 13 -35.24 -20.12 6.14
C GLY A 13 -34.20 -20.24 7.25
N PHE A 14 -33.53 -19.13 7.53
CA PHE A 14 -32.44 -18.99 8.50
C PHE A 14 -31.04 -19.42 8.05
N LEU A 15 -30.49 -18.64 7.10
CA LEU A 15 -29.08 -18.26 7.19
C LEU A 15 -28.85 -16.84 6.61
N LEU A 16 -29.67 -15.86 7.01
CA LEU A 16 -29.24 -14.46 7.04
C LEU A 16 -28.70 -14.21 8.45
N ALA A 17 -27.50 -14.74 8.73
CA ALA A 17 -26.70 -14.17 9.80
C ALA A 17 -26.24 -12.80 9.30
N LEU A 18 -26.85 -11.77 9.88
CA LEU A 18 -26.43 -10.38 9.76
C LEU A 18 -24.91 -10.30 9.91
N ILE A 19 -24.21 -10.08 8.80
CA ILE A 19 -22.91 -9.42 8.85
C ILE A 19 -23.27 -7.96 9.11
N ALA A 20 -23.55 -7.64 10.37
CA ALA A 20 -23.48 -6.26 10.80
C ALA A 20 -22.04 -5.81 10.53
N PRO A 21 -21.81 -4.65 9.90
CA PRO A 21 -20.47 -4.07 9.87
C PRO A 21 -20.06 -3.97 11.33
N VAL A 22 -19.00 -4.70 11.70
CA VAL A 22 -18.36 -4.54 13.00
C VAL A 22 -17.97 -3.07 13.01
N ALA A 23 -18.60 -2.30 13.90
CA ALA A 23 -18.24 -0.91 14.06
C ALA A 23 -16.72 -0.85 14.22
N SER A 24 -16.07 0.02 13.43
CA SER A 24 -14.67 0.42 13.62
C SER A 24 -14.50 0.76 15.09
N HIS A 25 -14.04 -0.19 15.88
CA HIS A 25 -13.50 0.12 17.18
C HIS A 25 -12.12 0.72 16.89
N ALA A 26 -11.86 1.91 17.44
CA ALA A 26 -10.52 2.48 17.45
C ALA A 26 -9.52 1.38 17.78
N GLU A 27 -8.56 1.17 16.88
CA GLU A 27 -7.47 0.24 17.15
C GLU A 27 -6.70 0.82 18.33
N GLN A 28 -6.79 0.17 19.50
CA GLN A 28 -6.20 0.68 20.74
C GLN A 28 -4.70 1.00 20.56
N GLN A 29 -4.03 0.30 19.63
CA GLN A 29 -2.65 0.54 19.25
C GLN A 29 -2.39 1.91 18.60
N ASP A 30 -3.33 2.45 17.82
CA ASP A 30 -3.17 3.75 17.15
C ASP A 30 -3.41 4.90 18.11
N ILE A 31 -4.42 4.76 18.98
CA ILE A 31 -4.64 5.71 20.08
C ILE A 31 -3.45 5.69 21.04
N ALA A 32 -2.90 4.51 21.34
CA ALA A 32 -1.67 4.39 22.13
C ALA A 32 -0.48 5.05 21.43
N ALA A 33 -0.33 4.91 20.11
CA ALA A 33 0.71 5.57 19.34
C ALA A 33 0.57 7.09 19.35
N ALA A 34 -0.63 7.62 19.13
CA ALA A 34 -0.92 9.05 19.22
C ALA A 34 -0.61 9.60 20.61
N ALA A 35 -0.96 8.86 21.66
CA ALA A 35 -0.72 9.23 23.06
C ALA A 35 0.77 9.44 23.39
N ARG A 36 1.70 8.81 22.67
CA ARG A 36 3.15 8.95 22.88
C ARG A 36 3.71 10.30 22.44
N GLY A 37 3.01 10.97 21.52
CA GLY A 37 3.32 12.34 21.13
C GLY A 37 2.77 13.40 22.08
N VAL A 38 1.97 13.00 23.08
CA VAL A 38 1.33 13.89 24.04
C VAL A 38 2.21 14.07 25.27
N ALA A 39 2.25 15.29 25.78
CA ALA A 39 3.01 15.67 26.96
C ALA A 39 2.17 16.54 27.89
N ARG A 40 2.46 16.47 29.18
CA ARG A 40 1.93 17.42 30.16
C ARG A 40 2.76 18.69 30.07
N VAL A 41 2.09 19.83 29.98
CA VAL A 41 2.71 21.15 30.05
C VAL A 41 2.47 21.68 31.45
N VAL A 42 3.53 21.95 32.20
CA VAL A 42 3.45 22.47 33.58
C VAL A 42 4.05 23.86 33.66
N LEU A 43 3.40 24.71 34.46
CA LEU A 43 3.94 25.99 34.87
C LEU A 43 4.46 25.85 36.30
N VAL A 44 5.75 26.11 36.47
CA VAL A 44 6.43 26.01 37.75
C VAL A 44 7.04 27.36 38.07
N ALA A 45 6.75 27.90 39.25
CA ALA A 45 7.45 29.08 39.75
C ALA A 45 8.57 28.66 40.69
N THR A 46 9.61 29.49 40.77
CA THR A 46 10.71 29.31 41.72
C THR A 46 10.91 30.56 42.58
N ASP A 47 11.13 30.38 43.88
CA ASP A 47 11.57 31.46 44.79
C ASP A 47 13.09 31.46 45.01
N GLY A 48 13.84 30.63 44.26
CA GLY A 48 15.27 30.44 44.42
C GLY A 48 15.66 29.30 45.38
N THR A 49 14.72 28.71 46.13
CA THR A 49 14.96 27.56 47.02
C THR A 49 14.03 26.38 46.78
N GLU A 50 12.77 26.65 46.43
CA GLU A 50 11.77 25.62 46.12
C GLU A 50 11.05 25.93 44.80
N ALA A 51 10.56 24.87 44.16
CA ALA A 51 9.79 24.92 42.93
C ALA A 51 8.33 24.59 43.27
N TYR A 52 7.41 25.49 42.96
CA TYR A 52 5.98 25.32 43.24
C TYR A 52 5.18 25.25 41.94
N PHE A 53 4.25 24.29 41.93
CA PHE A 53 3.36 24.04 40.81
C PHE A 53 2.26 25.09 40.76
N VAL A 54 2.17 25.82 39.66
CA VAL A 54 1.21 26.91 39.48
C VAL A 54 0.02 26.48 38.63
N GLY A 55 0.29 25.70 37.58
CA GLY A 55 -0.76 25.21 36.70
C GLY A 55 -0.25 24.13 35.76
N HIS A 56 -1.18 23.48 35.07
CA HIS A 56 -0.84 22.54 34.01
C HIS A 56 -1.93 22.47 32.95
N GLY A 57 -1.52 22.00 31.79
CA GLY A 57 -2.36 21.54 30.71
C GLY A 57 -1.71 20.36 30.00
N SER A 58 -2.20 20.09 28.81
CA SER A 58 -1.66 19.11 27.90
C SER A 58 -1.08 19.80 26.67
N GLY A 59 -0.24 19.10 25.94
CA GLY A 59 0.30 19.52 24.65
C GLY A 59 0.69 18.29 23.86
N PHE A 60 0.97 18.45 22.57
CA PHE A 60 1.46 17.34 21.75
C PHE A 60 2.43 17.81 20.66
N ALA A 61 3.29 16.91 20.23
CA ALA A 61 4.35 17.23 19.29
C ALA A 61 3.83 17.36 17.86
N VAL A 62 4.04 18.53 17.25
CA VAL A 62 3.72 18.83 15.85
C VAL A 62 4.95 18.83 14.94
N ALA A 63 6.13 18.88 15.55
CA ALA A 63 7.44 18.59 14.98
C ALA A 63 8.30 17.99 16.12
N PRO A 64 9.47 17.37 15.83
CA PRO A 64 10.21 16.59 16.83
C PRO A 64 10.44 17.32 18.15
N ASP A 65 10.69 18.63 18.10
CA ASP A 65 11.02 19.50 19.23
C ASP A 65 9.99 20.62 19.47
N LYS A 66 8.80 20.54 18.84
CA LYS A 66 7.75 21.58 18.92
C LYS A 66 6.46 21.00 19.46
N ILE A 67 5.97 21.58 20.55
CA ILE A 67 4.75 21.18 21.24
C ILE A 67 3.66 22.21 21.01
N LEU A 68 2.55 21.80 20.41
CA LEU A 68 1.34 22.60 20.32
C LEU A 68 0.54 22.43 21.61
N THR A 69 0.03 23.54 22.14
CA THR A 69 -0.86 23.59 23.31
C THR A 69 -1.81 24.78 23.16
N ASN A 70 -2.65 25.04 24.17
CA ASN A 70 -3.48 26.23 24.18
C ASN A 70 -2.74 27.48 24.67
N ALA A 71 -3.20 28.65 24.25
CA ALA A 71 -2.65 29.93 24.67
C ALA A 71 -2.84 30.14 26.19
N HIS A 72 -4.03 29.87 26.71
CA HIS A 72 -4.32 30.05 28.14
C HIS A 72 -3.49 29.13 29.06
N VAL A 73 -3.00 27.98 28.56
CA VAL A 73 -2.14 27.07 29.34
C VAL A 73 -0.78 27.71 29.67
N VAL A 74 -0.29 28.57 28.80
CA VAL A 74 1.04 29.20 28.93
C VAL A 74 0.99 30.71 29.15
N GLU A 75 -0.20 31.29 29.26
CA GLU A 75 -0.42 32.73 29.36
C GLU A 75 0.30 33.33 30.58
N LEU A 76 0.12 32.73 31.76
CA LEU A 76 0.78 33.17 33.00
C LEU A 76 2.31 33.24 32.86
N ALA A 77 2.93 32.28 32.16
CA ALA A 77 4.38 32.27 31.95
C ALA A 77 4.90 33.42 31.07
N ARG A 78 4.01 34.13 30.36
CA ARG A 78 4.36 35.37 29.64
C ARG A 78 4.22 36.61 30.52
N GLU A 79 3.29 36.58 31.46
CA GLU A 79 2.99 37.70 32.36
C GLU A 79 3.97 37.76 33.54
N GLU A 80 4.35 36.59 34.06
CA GLU A 80 5.22 36.45 35.23
C GLU A 80 6.60 35.90 34.86
N LYS A 81 7.66 36.67 35.16
CA LYS A 81 9.04 36.32 34.78
C LYS A 81 9.65 35.17 35.58
N ASN A 82 9.07 34.81 36.71
CA ASN A 82 9.51 33.75 37.62
C ASN A 82 8.91 32.37 37.28
N LEU A 83 8.04 32.30 36.25
CA LEU A 83 7.48 31.05 35.77
C LEU A 83 8.34 30.42 34.68
N VAL A 84 8.61 29.14 34.83
CA VAL A 84 9.24 28.29 33.82
C VAL A 84 8.25 27.25 33.31
N ILE A 85 8.38 26.92 32.03
CA ILE A 85 7.58 25.89 31.37
C ILE A 85 8.34 24.57 31.42
N GLY A 86 7.70 23.56 31.99
CA GLY A 86 8.13 22.17 31.89
C GLY A 86 7.25 21.40 30.90
N VAL A 87 7.88 20.58 30.06
CA VAL A 87 7.20 19.61 29.20
C VAL A 87 7.58 18.21 29.65
N ILE A 88 6.58 17.45 30.09
CA ILE A 88 6.74 16.12 30.65
C ILE A 88 6.12 15.12 29.67
N PRO A 89 6.92 14.30 28.99
CA PRO A 89 6.44 13.30 28.05
C PRO A 89 5.56 12.23 28.72
N SER A 90 4.79 11.49 27.92
CA SER A 90 4.03 10.34 28.40
C SER A 90 4.88 9.11 28.71
N GLU A 91 6.09 9.04 28.17
CA GLU A 91 7.02 7.91 28.30
C GLU A 91 8.45 8.40 28.56
N GLY A 92 9.26 7.55 29.20
CA GLY A 92 10.65 7.87 29.53
C GLY A 92 10.82 8.40 30.94
N THR A 93 11.92 9.11 31.20
CA THR A 93 12.32 9.55 32.54
C THR A 93 12.73 11.02 32.60
N LYS A 94 12.71 11.74 31.48
CA LYS A 94 13.18 13.12 31.38
C LYS A 94 12.03 14.09 31.29
N THR A 95 12.19 15.23 31.97
CA THR A 95 11.36 16.42 31.81
C THR A 95 12.18 17.47 31.07
N TYR A 96 11.55 18.15 30.12
CA TYR A 96 12.21 19.12 29.25
C TYR A 96 11.80 20.54 29.61
N GLY A 97 12.75 21.47 29.55
CA GLY A 97 12.42 22.91 29.54
C GLY A 97 11.71 23.28 28.24
N GLY A 98 10.82 24.27 28.31
CA GLY A 98 10.08 24.79 27.16
C GLY A 98 10.19 26.31 27.02
N ARG A 99 10.21 26.81 25.78
CA ARG A 99 10.10 28.24 25.46
C ARG A 99 8.99 28.50 24.46
N ILE A 100 8.15 29.50 24.73
CA ILE A 100 7.07 29.90 23.80
C ILE A 100 7.70 30.57 22.57
N ILE A 101 7.42 30.04 21.39
CA ILE A 101 7.91 30.58 20.10
C ILE A 101 6.80 31.16 19.22
N ALA A 102 5.55 30.77 19.45
CA ALA A 102 4.38 31.38 18.83
C ALA A 102 3.22 31.37 19.83
N TYR A 103 2.39 32.40 19.79
CA TYR A 103 1.30 32.60 20.74
C TYR A 103 0.16 33.37 20.06
N SER A 104 -1.04 32.81 20.08
CA SER A 104 -2.24 33.34 19.44
C SER A 104 -3.43 33.16 20.38
N PRO A 105 -3.76 34.17 21.21
CA PRO A 105 -4.88 34.08 22.13
C PRO A 105 -6.23 34.12 21.41
N GLY A 106 -6.30 34.69 20.20
CA GLY A 106 -7.55 34.81 19.43
C GLY A 106 -8.17 33.48 19.00
N ASN A 107 -7.34 32.45 18.77
CA ASN A 107 -7.79 31.08 18.52
C ASN A 107 -7.27 30.08 19.57
N ASP A 108 -6.82 30.60 20.72
CA ASP A 108 -6.33 29.84 21.86
C ASP A 108 -5.24 28.80 21.53
N LEU A 109 -4.23 29.19 20.75
CA LEU A 109 -3.10 28.32 20.38
C LEU A 109 -1.75 28.92 20.81
N ALA A 110 -0.85 28.06 21.28
CA ALA A 110 0.54 28.40 21.53
C ALA A 110 1.48 27.27 21.12
N LEU A 111 2.70 27.63 20.74
CA LEU A 111 3.74 26.70 20.33
C LEU A 111 4.95 26.84 21.25
N ILE A 112 5.36 25.71 21.82
CA ILE A 112 6.50 25.60 22.73
C ILE A 112 7.63 24.86 22.02
N GLN A 113 8.82 25.43 22.04
CA GLN A 113 10.07 24.79 21.64
C GLN A 113 10.67 24.07 22.85
N LEU A 114 10.98 22.78 22.71
CA LEU A 114 11.77 22.05 23.69
C LEU A 114 13.21 22.57 23.71
N GLU A 115 13.79 22.75 24.88
CA GLU A 115 15.21 23.15 25.00
C GLU A 115 16.16 22.01 24.60
N GLU A 116 15.75 20.78 24.89
CA GLU A 116 16.43 19.56 24.49
C GLU A 116 15.41 18.43 24.29
N GLY A 117 15.83 17.36 23.61
CA GLY A 117 15.00 16.19 23.39
C GLY A 117 14.01 16.32 22.24
N ARG A 118 13.21 15.26 22.07
CA ARG A 118 12.22 15.14 21.00
C ARG A 118 11.12 14.16 21.35
N LEU A 119 9.96 14.33 20.74
CA LEU A 119 8.80 13.45 20.90
C LEU A 119 8.31 12.91 19.56
N PRO A 120 7.58 11.76 19.56
CA PRO A 120 6.87 11.28 18.38
C PRO A 120 5.91 12.34 17.84
N VAL A 121 6.04 12.69 16.57
CA VAL A 121 5.22 13.72 15.92
C VAL A 121 3.83 13.18 15.61
N SER A 122 2.80 13.92 16.01
CA SER A 122 1.41 13.61 15.69
C SER A 122 1.09 13.94 14.23
N THR A 123 0.26 13.09 13.61
CA THR A 123 -0.27 13.33 12.27
C THR A 123 -1.67 13.91 12.37
N PHE A 124 -1.96 14.96 11.60
CA PHE A 124 -3.28 15.56 11.53
C PHE A 124 -4.14 14.89 10.45
N TYR A 125 -5.46 14.87 10.65
CA TYR A 125 -6.40 14.56 9.58
C TYR A 125 -6.95 15.86 9.00
N ALA A 126 -6.61 16.11 7.74
CA ALA A 126 -6.99 17.30 6.99
C ALA A 126 -8.27 17.14 6.17
N GLY A 127 -8.92 15.97 6.25
CA GLY A 127 -10.20 15.71 5.60
C GLY A 127 -11.40 16.23 6.40
N ALA A 128 -12.60 15.99 5.87
CA ALA A 128 -13.84 16.35 6.55
C ALA A 128 -14.12 15.41 7.73
N VAL A 129 -14.50 15.99 8.86
CA VAL A 129 -14.95 15.27 10.06
C VAL A 129 -16.48 15.11 9.98
N SER A 130 -16.98 13.90 10.22
CA SER A 130 -18.40 13.57 10.09
C SER A 130 -19.15 13.65 11.41
N ASP A 131 -20.44 13.97 11.37
CA ASP A 131 -21.32 13.89 12.53
C ASP A 131 -21.37 12.46 13.09
N GLY A 132 -21.37 12.32 14.41
CA GLY A 132 -21.36 11.01 15.07
C GLY A 132 -20.06 10.22 14.93
N GLN A 133 -19.04 10.75 14.24
CA GLN A 133 -17.72 10.12 14.15
C GLN A 133 -17.13 9.93 15.56
N HIS A 134 -16.64 8.73 15.84
CA HIS A 134 -15.99 8.44 17.12
C HIS A 134 -14.66 9.18 17.23
N VAL A 135 -14.39 9.70 18.43
CA VAL A 135 -13.21 10.49 18.74
C VAL A 135 -12.71 10.18 20.14
N THR A 136 -11.41 10.39 20.35
CA THR A 136 -10.77 10.24 21.66
C THR A 136 -10.01 11.51 22.00
N ALA A 137 -10.30 12.09 23.16
CA ALA A 137 -9.48 13.14 23.75
C ALA A 137 -8.36 12.51 24.58
N ILE A 138 -7.12 12.98 24.37
CA ILE A 138 -5.94 12.49 25.06
C ILE A 138 -5.31 13.63 25.85
N GLY A 139 -5.04 13.43 27.14
CA GLY A 139 -4.44 14.48 27.97
C GLY A 139 -4.15 14.07 29.40
N TYR A 140 -3.98 15.08 30.25
CA TYR A 140 -3.61 14.97 31.66
C TYR A 140 -4.62 15.71 32.55
N PRO A 141 -5.81 15.15 32.77
CA PRO A 141 -6.85 15.77 33.58
C PRO A 141 -6.48 15.76 35.06
N GLY A 142 -6.43 16.92 35.69
CA GLY A 142 -6.09 17.07 37.10
C GLY A 142 -7.10 16.41 38.05
N THR A 143 -8.32 16.11 37.60
CA THR A 143 -9.30 15.32 38.37
C THR A 143 -8.83 13.88 38.60
N VAL A 144 -8.17 13.28 37.60
CA VAL A 144 -7.60 11.92 37.70
C VAL A 144 -6.39 11.95 38.62
N ASP A 145 -5.51 12.94 38.47
CA ASP A 145 -4.35 13.12 39.35
C ASP A 145 -4.76 13.20 40.84
N ARG A 146 -5.80 13.99 41.14
CA ARG A 146 -6.36 14.10 42.50
C ARG A 146 -6.99 12.80 42.98
N ALA A 147 -7.75 12.12 42.12
CA ALA A 147 -8.38 10.85 42.47
C ALA A 147 -7.35 9.75 42.77
N GLN A 148 -6.18 9.81 42.13
CA GLN A 148 -5.04 8.91 42.39
C GLN A 148 -4.18 9.34 43.58
N GLY A 149 -4.42 10.53 44.15
CA GLY A 149 -3.65 11.06 45.27
C GLY A 149 -2.22 11.44 44.91
N LEU A 150 -1.96 11.84 43.66
CA LEU A 150 -0.62 12.20 43.21
C LEU A 150 -0.13 13.50 43.87
N GLY A 151 1.08 13.46 44.42
CA GLY A 151 1.79 14.63 44.94
C GLY A 151 2.59 15.36 43.86
N LEU A 152 3.07 16.57 44.16
CA LEU A 152 3.78 17.44 43.21
C LEU A 152 4.96 16.74 42.50
N LYS A 153 5.73 15.93 43.23
CA LYS A 153 6.86 15.18 42.66
C LYS A 153 6.42 14.23 41.54
N GLN A 154 5.29 13.54 41.71
CA GLN A 154 4.77 12.61 40.71
C GLN A 154 4.18 13.34 39.50
N LEU A 155 3.69 14.58 39.69
CA LEU A 155 3.14 15.37 38.60
C LEU A 155 4.19 15.90 37.63
N VAL A 156 5.45 15.98 38.06
CA VAL A 156 6.61 16.39 37.26
C VAL A 156 7.44 15.21 36.71
N GLU A 157 6.96 13.99 36.92
CA GLU A 157 7.50 12.76 36.35
C GLU A 157 6.62 12.28 35.19
N PRO A 158 7.18 11.58 34.17
CA PRO A 158 6.40 11.00 33.10
C PRO A 158 5.26 10.10 33.58
N LEU A 159 4.04 10.39 33.12
CA LEU A 159 2.83 9.63 33.44
C LEU A 159 2.09 9.24 32.16
N ALA A 160 1.40 8.11 32.22
CA ALA A 160 0.50 7.70 31.15
C ALA A 160 -0.64 8.71 31.00
N THR A 161 -0.96 9.04 29.74
CA THR A 161 -2.11 9.88 29.41
C THR A 161 -3.44 9.22 29.73
N VAL A 162 -4.44 10.04 30.03
CA VAL A 162 -5.84 9.63 30.13
C VAL A 162 -6.49 9.77 28.75
N LYS A 163 -7.34 8.81 28.41
CA LYS A 163 -8.11 8.78 27.17
C LYS A 163 -9.59 8.81 27.51
N THR A 164 -10.32 9.76 26.95
CA THR A 164 -11.78 9.82 27.08
C THR A 164 -12.40 9.78 25.68
N SER A 165 -13.36 8.90 25.49
CA SER A 165 -13.98 8.66 24.19
C SER A 165 -15.35 9.34 24.10
N GLY A 166 -15.72 9.75 22.90
CA GLY A 166 -17.01 10.32 22.59
C GLY A 166 -17.23 10.36 21.08
N THR A 167 -18.15 11.21 20.65
CA THR A 167 -18.49 11.41 19.26
C THR A 167 -18.50 12.87 18.89
N ILE A 168 -18.28 13.15 17.62
CA ILE A 168 -18.51 14.47 17.04
C ILE A 168 -20.00 14.80 17.11
N SER A 169 -20.31 16.01 17.58
CA SER A 169 -21.64 16.58 17.56
C SER A 169 -21.60 17.82 16.67
N SER A 170 -21.75 17.60 15.38
CA SER A 170 -21.71 18.66 14.37
C SER A 170 -22.99 19.51 14.42
N GLY A 171 -22.90 20.77 14.01
CA GLY A 171 -24.06 21.66 13.86
C GLY A 171 -23.91 23.04 14.46
N ARG A 172 -22.92 23.26 15.36
CA ARG A 172 -22.60 24.58 15.92
C ARG A 172 -21.08 24.72 16.14
N ALA A 173 -20.45 25.65 15.42
CA ALA A 173 -19.11 26.12 15.77
C ALA A 173 -19.21 27.20 16.87
N SER A 174 -18.15 27.38 17.65
CA SER A 174 -18.01 28.55 18.53
C SER A 174 -18.10 29.85 17.71
N GLN A 175 -18.59 30.94 18.31
CA GLN A 175 -18.71 32.22 17.61
C GLN A 175 -17.35 32.93 17.41
N ASN A 176 -16.30 32.52 18.12
CA ASN A 176 -15.02 33.24 18.13
C ASN A 176 -14.01 32.69 17.10
N PHE A 177 -13.95 31.38 16.90
CA PHE A 177 -13.05 30.71 15.96
C PHE A 177 -13.59 29.31 15.60
N ASP A 178 -13.04 28.68 14.56
CA ASP A 178 -13.52 27.38 14.08
C ASP A 178 -13.19 26.25 15.08
N THR A 179 -14.23 25.56 15.56
CA THR A 179 -14.13 24.50 16.58
C THR A 179 -14.84 23.23 16.15
N VAL A 180 -14.30 22.11 16.59
CA VAL A 180 -14.92 20.79 16.56
C VAL A 180 -15.62 20.54 17.90
N LEU A 181 -16.95 20.42 17.84
CA LEU A 181 -17.79 20.08 19.00
C LEU A 181 -17.88 18.57 19.17
N HIS A 182 -17.66 18.07 20.39
CA HIS A 182 -17.69 16.64 20.70
C HIS A 182 -18.25 16.34 22.09
N THR A 183 -18.55 15.06 22.32
CA THR A 183 -19.09 14.54 23.60
C THR A 183 -18.06 13.83 24.47
N ALA A 184 -16.80 13.69 24.02
CA ALA A 184 -15.74 13.11 24.84
C ALA A 184 -15.53 13.95 26.12
N PRO A 185 -15.65 13.35 27.33
CA PRO A 185 -15.53 14.09 28.59
C PRO A 185 -14.19 14.84 28.72
N LEU A 186 -14.25 16.11 29.09
CA LEU A 186 -13.07 16.94 29.34
C LEU A 186 -13.03 17.42 30.79
N ALA A 187 -11.82 17.51 31.36
CA ALA A 187 -11.60 18.15 32.64
C ALA A 187 -10.40 19.10 32.56
N ALA A 188 -10.27 20.01 33.52
CA ALA A 188 -9.11 20.88 33.63
C ALA A 188 -7.82 20.05 33.59
N GLY A 189 -6.89 20.44 32.72
CA GLY A 189 -5.67 19.69 32.41
C GLY A 189 -5.68 19.00 31.03
N ASN A 190 -6.85 18.74 30.43
CA ASN A 190 -6.96 18.26 29.04
C ASN A 190 -6.67 19.35 27.99
N SER A 191 -6.85 20.62 28.36
CA SER A 191 -6.63 21.77 27.48
C SER A 191 -5.22 21.73 26.88
N GLY A 192 -5.15 21.82 25.56
CA GLY A 192 -3.95 21.75 24.72
C GLY A 192 -3.62 20.35 24.24
N GLY A 193 -4.27 19.31 24.76
CA GLY A 193 -4.14 17.92 24.29
C GLY A 193 -4.92 17.68 22.98
N PRO A 194 -4.58 16.62 22.22
CA PRO A 194 -5.24 16.36 20.95
C PRO A 194 -6.61 15.70 21.13
N LEU A 195 -7.52 16.04 20.23
CA LEU A 195 -8.70 15.24 19.88
C LEU A 195 -8.33 14.42 18.64
N VAL A 196 -8.41 13.09 18.72
CA VAL A 196 -8.00 12.18 17.64
C VAL A 196 -9.15 11.32 17.12
N ASP A 197 -9.06 10.91 15.86
CA ASP A 197 -9.91 9.87 15.27
C ASP A 197 -9.42 8.45 15.62
N ASP A 198 -10.13 7.44 15.13
CA ASP A 198 -9.83 6.01 15.35
C ASP A 198 -8.46 5.55 14.83
N CYS A 199 -7.81 6.35 13.98
CA CYS A 199 -6.48 6.12 13.44
C CYS A 199 -5.39 6.88 14.22
N GLY A 200 -5.76 7.50 15.35
CA GLY A 200 -4.85 8.30 16.17
C GLY A 200 -4.46 9.64 15.53
N ARG A 201 -5.19 10.10 14.50
CA ARG A 201 -4.88 11.33 13.78
C ARG A 201 -5.60 12.50 14.41
N VAL A 202 -4.89 13.59 14.60
CA VAL A 202 -5.40 14.78 15.28
C VAL A 202 -6.40 15.52 14.38
N ILE A 203 -7.61 15.71 14.88
CA ILE A 203 -8.67 16.49 14.22
C ILE A 203 -8.88 17.87 14.87
N GLY A 204 -8.37 18.06 16.08
CA GLY A 204 -8.39 19.34 16.79
C GLY A 204 -7.60 19.34 18.09
N VAL A 205 -7.53 20.50 18.75
CA VAL A 205 -6.85 20.71 20.05
C VAL A 205 -7.90 21.02 21.11
N ASN A 206 -8.08 20.14 22.09
CA ASN A 206 -9.06 20.33 23.17
C ASN A 206 -8.77 21.65 23.88
N SER A 207 -9.77 22.53 24.05
CA SER A 207 -9.57 23.86 24.63
C SER A 207 -10.47 24.08 25.84
N PHE A 208 -11.79 24.16 25.65
CA PHE A 208 -12.76 24.40 26.72
C PHE A 208 -13.96 23.44 26.61
N GLY A 209 -14.68 23.27 27.71
CA GLY A 209 -15.95 22.55 27.75
C GLY A 209 -17.11 23.48 28.12
N SER A 210 -18.34 23.03 27.90
CA SER A 210 -19.53 23.68 28.46
C SER A 210 -19.48 23.61 29.99
N VAL A 211 -19.66 24.74 30.66
CA VAL A 211 -19.86 24.77 32.12
C VAL A 211 -21.23 24.17 32.42
N SER A 212 -21.26 23.01 33.09
CA SER A 212 -22.48 22.34 33.56
C SER A 212 -22.51 22.41 35.09
N ASP A 213 -23.64 22.81 35.67
CA ASP A 213 -23.86 22.83 37.13
C ASP A 213 -24.11 21.42 37.70
N GLY A 214 -23.59 20.38 37.04
CA GLY A 214 -23.64 18.98 37.47
C GLY A 214 -24.84 18.18 36.97
N ASN A 215 -25.77 18.78 36.21
CA ASN A 215 -26.97 18.13 35.69
C ASN A 215 -27.09 18.08 34.16
N ASP A 216 -26.25 18.81 33.41
CA ASP A 216 -26.28 18.85 31.95
C ASP A 216 -25.16 18.00 31.34
N ALA A 217 -25.41 17.48 30.12
CA ALA A 217 -24.39 16.79 29.33
C ALA A 217 -23.24 17.74 29.00
N GLU A 218 -22.01 17.33 29.33
CA GLU A 218 -20.81 18.11 29.02
C GLU A 218 -20.43 17.94 27.55
N PHE A 219 -20.29 19.08 26.87
CA PHE A 219 -19.73 19.15 25.52
C PHE A 219 -18.32 19.74 25.57
N GLY A 220 -17.42 19.16 24.78
CA GLY A 220 -16.07 19.66 24.58
C GLY A 220 -15.92 20.40 23.25
N PHE A 221 -15.09 21.44 23.27
CA PHE A 221 -14.72 22.22 22.09
C PHE A 221 -13.22 22.07 21.85
N ALA A 222 -12.88 21.53 20.68
CA ALA A 222 -11.51 21.46 20.19
C ALA A 222 -11.28 22.49 19.09
N VAL A 223 -10.18 23.24 19.13
CA VAL A 223 -9.74 24.15 18.06
C VAL A 223 -9.53 23.31 16.79
N SER A 224 -10.18 23.67 15.68
CA SER A 224 -10.19 22.81 14.49
C SER A 224 -8.84 22.73 13.81
N TRP A 225 -8.62 21.68 13.02
CA TRP A 225 -7.46 21.58 12.12
C TRP A 225 -7.27 22.84 11.25
N ARG A 226 -8.35 23.52 10.84
CA ARG A 226 -8.26 24.70 9.98
C ARG A 226 -7.54 25.86 10.67
N GLU A 227 -7.85 26.09 11.94
CA GLU A 227 -7.19 27.09 12.78
C GLU A 227 -5.73 26.69 13.06
N VAL A 228 -5.51 25.42 13.41
CA VAL A 228 -4.18 24.87 13.69
C VAL A 228 -3.27 24.98 12.47
N ALA A 229 -3.74 24.58 11.29
CA ALA A 229 -2.97 24.64 10.05
C ALA A 229 -2.59 26.08 9.68
N SER A 230 -3.52 27.03 9.88
CA SER A 230 -3.24 28.46 9.69
C SER A 230 -2.16 28.95 10.65
N PHE A 231 -2.29 28.62 11.94
CA PHE A 231 -1.33 28.98 12.98
C PHE A 231 0.07 28.39 12.73
N LEU A 232 0.17 27.09 12.41
CA LEU A 232 1.45 26.43 12.13
C LEU A 232 2.13 27.01 10.88
N ARG A 233 1.36 27.32 9.83
CA ARG A 233 1.88 27.97 8.63
C ARG A 233 2.44 29.36 8.92
N GLN A 234 1.74 30.16 9.72
CA GLN A 234 2.22 31.48 10.15
C GLN A 234 3.48 31.39 11.01
N ALA A 235 3.62 30.32 11.79
CA ALA A 235 4.82 30.04 12.58
C ALA A 235 5.96 29.39 11.75
N GLY A 236 5.77 29.13 10.45
CA GLY A 236 6.78 28.50 9.59
C GLY A 236 7.03 27.02 9.89
N ILE A 237 6.04 26.32 10.46
CA ILE A 237 6.14 24.90 10.85
C ILE A 237 5.40 24.02 9.84
N SER A 238 6.12 23.10 9.21
CA SER A 238 5.53 22.04 8.40
C SER A 238 4.96 20.95 9.29
N SER A 239 3.67 20.63 9.11
CA SER A 239 2.95 19.62 9.88
C SER A 239 2.68 18.36 9.05
N LEU A 240 2.83 17.19 9.67
CA LEU A 240 2.39 15.93 9.09
C LEU A 240 0.86 15.88 9.08
N HIS A 241 0.26 15.66 7.92
CA HIS A 241 -1.20 15.61 7.79
C HIS A 241 -1.63 14.68 6.65
N THR A 242 -2.82 14.09 6.72
CA THR A 242 -3.35 13.24 5.64
C THR A 242 -4.82 13.56 5.37
N ILE A 243 -5.26 13.41 4.13
CA ILE A 243 -6.66 13.53 3.73
C ILE A 243 -7.33 12.16 3.53
N VAL A 244 -6.57 11.07 3.59
CA VAL A 244 -7.08 9.71 3.41
C VAL A 244 -7.99 9.36 4.59
N GLY A 245 -9.16 8.77 4.37
CA GLY A 245 -10.09 8.40 5.43
C GLY A 245 -9.49 7.36 6.40
N CYS A 246 -9.97 7.34 7.65
CA CYS A 246 -9.56 6.30 8.59
C CYS A 246 -10.23 4.98 8.22
N ARG A 247 -9.47 3.89 8.29
CA ARG A 247 -9.96 2.51 8.20
C ARG A 247 -9.14 1.62 9.12
N SER A 248 -9.74 0.55 9.64
CA SER A 248 -9.02 -0.46 10.43
C SER A 248 -8.09 -1.30 9.55
N MET A 249 -7.11 -1.98 10.17
CA MET A 249 -6.28 -2.97 9.48
C MET A 249 -7.12 -4.12 8.94
N ALA A 250 -8.15 -4.55 9.68
CA ALA A 250 -9.05 -5.62 9.24
C ALA A 250 -9.84 -5.24 7.96
N GLU A 251 -10.35 -4.00 7.89
CA GLU A 251 -11.00 -3.50 6.67
C GLU A 251 -10.02 -3.37 5.51
N ALA A 252 -8.81 -2.88 5.77
CA ALA A 252 -7.78 -2.80 4.74
C ALA A 252 -7.38 -4.20 4.23
N ASP A 253 -7.27 -5.19 5.12
CA ASP A 253 -6.96 -6.59 4.78
C ASP A 253 -8.07 -7.22 3.94
N ALA A 254 -9.33 -7.01 4.32
CA ALA A 254 -10.48 -7.47 3.57
C ALA A 254 -10.55 -6.83 2.17
N ALA A 255 -10.27 -5.54 2.06
CA ALA A 255 -10.22 -4.82 0.79
C ALA A 255 -9.09 -5.34 -0.11
N ASP A 256 -7.87 -5.50 0.42
CA ASP A 256 -6.72 -6.03 -0.32
C ASP A 256 -6.96 -7.47 -0.79
N ALA A 257 -7.53 -8.33 0.06
CA ALA A 257 -7.88 -9.69 -0.28
C ALA A 257 -8.95 -9.75 -1.39
N ALA A 258 -9.98 -8.90 -1.31
CA ALA A 258 -11.03 -8.82 -2.33
C ALA A 258 -10.50 -8.35 -3.68
N LEU A 259 -9.61 -7.34 -3.70
CA LEU A 259 -8.96 -6.87 -4.93
C LEU A 259 -8.07 -7.94 -5.54
N THR A 260 -7.23 -8.58 -4.73
CA THR A 260 -6.36 -9.68 -5.15
C THR A 260 -7.15 -10.85 -5.74
N GLN A 261 -8.28 -11.20 -5.13
CA GLN A 261 -9.16 -12.25 -5.64
C GLN A 261 -9.76 -11.87 -7.01
N ARG A 262 -10.20 -10.62 -7.19
CA ARG A 262 -10.74 -10.13 -8.47
C ARG A 262 -9.68 -10.15 -9.57
N GLU A 263 -8.46 -9.72 -9.27
CA GLU A 263 -7.34 -9.76 -10.22
C GLU A 263 -6.96 -11.19 -10.59
N ALA A 264 -6.94 -12.12 -9.63
CA ALA A 264 -6.69 -13.53 -9.89
C ALA A 264 -7.77 -14.13 -10.81
N GLN A 265 -9.04 -13.84 -10.55
CA GLN A 265 -10.16 -14.26 -11.41
C GLN A 265 -10.07 -13.67 -12.81
N ALA A 266 -9.73 -12.38 -12.93
CA ALA A 266 -9.56 -11.72 -14.23
C ALA A 266 -8.37 -12.30 -15.01
N SER A 267 -7.26 -12.59 -14.34
CA SER A 267 -6.08 -13.23 -14.93
C SER A 267 -6.39 -14.65 -15.41
N GLU A 268 -7.12 -15.43 -14.61
CA GLU A 268 -7.55 -16.78 -15.00
C GLU A 268 -8.50 -16.74 -16.21
N GLN A 269 -9.48 -15.83 -16.22
CA GLN A 269 -10.37 -15.63 -17.35
C GLN A 269 -9.60 -15.24 -18.62
N LYS A 270 -8.62 -14.34 -18.51
CA LYS A 270 -7.75 -13.95 -19.62
C LYS A 270 -6.92 -15.13 -20.14
N ASN A 271 -6.37 -15.95 -19.24
CA ASN A 271 -5.59 -17.12 -19.60
C ASN A 271 -6.45 -18.17 -20.31
N ARG A 272 -7.68 -18.41 -19.83
CA ARG A 272 -8.64 -19.30 -20.49
C ARG A 272 -9.03 -18.78 -21.87
N ALA A 273 -9.42 -17.50 -21.98
CA ALA A 273 -9.74 -16.88 -23.26
C ALA A 273 -8.56 -16.93 -24.25
N SER A 274 -7.33 -16.73 -23.76
CA SER A 274 -6.12 -16.85 -24.59
C SER A 274 -5.84 -18.30 -25.01
N ALA A 275 -6.15 -19.29 -24.17
CA ALA A 275 -6.01 -20.70 -24.50
C ALA A 275 -7.06 -21.12 -25.55
N ASP A 276 -8.32 -20.72 -25.38
CA ASP A 276 -9.40 -20.97 -26.32
C ASP A 276 -9.10 -20.33 -27.68
N ALA A 277 -8.66 -19.06 -27.68
CA ALA A 277 -8.25 -18.37 -28.91
C ALA A 277 -7.06 -19.07 -29.60
N ARG A 278 -6.14 -19.65 -28.83
CA ARG A 278 -5.02 -20.43 -29.37
C ARG A 278 -5.50 -21.74 -29.99
N GLU A 279 -6.44 -22.44 -29.36
CA GLU A 279 -7.03 -23.66 -29.90
C GLU A 279 -7.83 -23.40 -31.18
N GLU A 280 -8.62 -22.33 -31.22
CA GLU A 280 -9.30 -21.88 -32.43
C GLU A 280 -8.34 -21.48 -33.55
N ALA A 281 -7.22 -20.82 -33.21
CA ALA A 281 -6.19 -20.47 -34.18
C ALA A 281 -5.51 -21.72 -34.76
N LEU A 282 -5.18 -22.71 -33.91
CA LEU A 282 -4.61 -23.99 -34.35
C LEU A 282 -5.58 -24.77 -35.23
N THR A 283 -6.87 -24.77 -34.89
CA THR A 283 -7.91 -25.44 -35.68
C THR A 283 -8.06 -24.79 -37.06
N ARG A 284 -8.12 -23.46 -37.12
CA ARG A 284 -8.15 -22.71 -38.40
C ARG A 284 -6.89 -22.92 -39.24
N ALA A 285 -5.72 -22.98 -38.60
CA ALA A 285 -4.46 -23.27 -39.26
C ALA A 285 -4.46 -24.68 -39.87
N ARG A 286 -4.98 -25.68 -39.15
CA ARG A 286 -5.14 -27.05 -39.64
C ARG A 286 -6.10 -27.12 -40.83
N ASP A 287 -7.28 -26.51 -40.73
CA ASP A 287 -8.26 -26.50 -41.82
C ASP A 287 -7.70 -25.85 -43.09
N ALA A 288 -6.95 -24.75 -42.94
CA ALA A 288 -6.29 -24.08 -44.06
C ALA A 288 -5.21 -24.98 -44.68
N ALA A 289 -4.37 -25.62 -43.86
CA ALA A 289 -3.34 -26.55 -44.33
C ALA A 289 -3.95 -27.77 -45.04
N GLU A 290 -5.06 -28.31 -44.54
CA GLU A 290 -5.81 -29.40 -45.19
C GLU A 290 -6.33 -28.98 -46.56
N ARG A 291 -6.99 -27.82 -46.67
CA ARG A 291 -7.48 -27.29 -47.96
C ARG A 291 -6.35 -27.05 -48.95
N ASP A 292 -5.23 -26.50 -48.51
CA ASP A 292 -4.05 -26.28 -49.36
C ASP A 292 -3.49 -27.59 -49.91
N VAL A 293 -3.36 -28.61 -49.05
CA VAL A 293 -2.81 -29.92 -49.45
C VAL A 293 -3.78 -30.65 -50.38
N ILE A 294 -5.09 -30.61 -50.11
CA ILE A 294 -6.11 -31.18 -51.00
C ILE A 294 -6.06 -30.50 -52.37
N THR A 295 -6.08 -29.16 -52.42
CA THR A 295 -6.04 -28.38 -53.67
C THR A 295 -4.78 -28.68 -54.47
N ALA A 296 -3.60 -28.72 -53.81
CA ALA A 296 -2.34 -29.05 -54.46
C ALA A 296 -2.34 -30.49 -55.03
N ARG A 297 -2.95 -31.44 -54.30
CA ARG A 297 -3.08 -32.83 -54.74
C ARG A 297 -4.05 -32.98 -55.91
N GLU A 298 -5.19 -32.30 -55.88
CA GLU A 298 -6.16 -32.28 -56.98
C GLU A 298 -5.55 -31.69 -58.25
N ASN A 299 -4.85 -30.56 -58.14
CA ASN A 299 -4.15 -29.94 -59.27
C ASN A 299 -3.08 -30.89 -59.85
N ALA A 300 -2.32 -31.60 -59.01
CA ALA A 300 -1.34 -32.58 -59.47
C ALA A 300 -2.01 -33.78 -60.18
N MET A 301 -3.14 -34.28 -59.67
CA MET A 301 -3.90 -35.36 -60.29
C MET A 301 -4.54 -34.94 -61.62
N ALA A 302 -5.13 -33.74 -61.69
CA ALA A 302 -5.70 -33.17 -62.91
C ALA A 302 -4.62 -32.95 -63.96
N GLY A 303 -3.47 -32.39 -63.56
CA GLY A 303 -2.29 -32.25 -64.42
C GLY A 303 -1.81 -33.61 -64.94
N ALA A 304 -1.65 -34.61 -64.05
CA ALA A 304 -1.25 -35.95 -64.44
C ALA A 304 -2.22 -36.59 -65.45
N ALA A 305 -3.53 -36.47 -65.23
CA ALA A 305 -4.55 -36.99 -66.15
C ALA A 305 -4.51 -36.29 -67.52
N LEU A 306 -4.35 -34.96 -67.54
CA LEU A 306 -4.22 -34.18 -68.78
C LEU A 306 -2.97 -34.59 -69.56
N PHE A 307 -1.81 -34.68 -68.89
CA PHE A 307 -0.56 -35.09 -69.52
C PHE A 307 -0.58 -36.55 -69.99
N LEU A 308 -1.24 -37.44 -69.25
CA LEU A 308 -1.45 -38.83 -69.67
C LEU A 308 -2.32 -38.92 -70.93
N ALA A 309 -3.42 -38.16 -71.00
CA ALA A 309 -4.27 -38.11 -72.19
C ALA A 309 -3.51 -37.58 -73.41
N LEU A 310 -2.75 -36.50 -73.24
CA LEU A 310 -1.87 -35.95 -74.29
C LEU A 310 -0.77 -36.92 -74.70
N ALA A 311 -0.20 -37.69 -73.75
CA ALA A 311 0.78 -38.72 -74.02
C ALA A 311 0.20 -39.84 -74.90
N VAL A 312 -0.99 -40.34 -74.55
CA VAL A 312 -1.70 -41.37 -75.35
C VAL A 312 -1.99 -40.85 -76.77
N LEU A 313 -2.48 -39.62 -76.90
CA LEU A 313 -2.72 -38.99 -78.20
C LEU A 313 -1.42 -38.82 -79.01
N GLY A 314 -0.33 -38.38 -78.37
CA GLY A 314 0.97 -38.21 -79.00
C GLY A 314 1.57 -39.54 -79.46
N LEU A 315 1.49 -40.59 -78.64
CA LEU A 315 1.93 -41.94 -78.98
C LEU A 315 1.10 -42.55 -80.12
N ALA A 316 -0.24 -42.40 -80.07
CA ALA A 316 -1.13 -42.87 -81.13
C ALA A 316 -0.87 -42.16 -82.46
N ALA A 317 -0.73 -40.83 -82.46
CA ALA A 317 -0.38 -40.05 -83.64
C ALA A 317 1.01 -40.44 -84.17
N GLY A 318 1.98 -40.66 -83.28
CA GLY A 318 3.32 -41.15 -83.62
C GLY A 318 3.28 -42.51 -84.33
N GLY A 319 2.51 -43.48 -83.81
CA GLY A 319 2.30 -44.78 -84.43
C GLY A 319 1.61 -44.69 -85.80
N LEU A 320 0.65 -43.78 -85.96
CA LEU A 320 -0.04 -43.54 -87.22
C LEU A 320 0.86 -42.87 -88.28
N PHE A 321 1.75 -41.95 -87.89
CA PHE A 321 2.74 -41.39 -88.81
C PHE A 321 3.82 -42.40 -89.18
N TYR A 322 4.16 -43.32 -88.27
CA TYR A 322 5.09 -44.41 -88.53
C TYR A 322 4.53 -45.35 -89.61
N SER A 323 3.24 -45.72 -89.52
CA SER A 323 2.60 -46.55 -90.54
C SER A 323 2.43 -45.86 -91.91
N GLN A 324 2.45 -44.52 -91.95
CA GLN A 324 2.45 -43.73 -93.18
C GLN A 324 3.84 -43.49 -93.81
N GLY A 325 4.92 -44.06 -93.25
CA GLY A 325 6.30 -43.86 -93.74
C GLY A 325 6.88 -42.46 -93.50
N LYS A 326 6.27 -41.64 -92.62
CA LYS A 326 6.73 -40.28 -92.29
C LYS A 326 7.62 -40.30 -91.03
N GLU A 327 8.76 -40.98 -91.11
CA GLU A 327 9.62 -41.31 -89.95
C GLU A 327 10.04 -40.11 -89.10
N ARG A 328 10.39 -38.97 -89.71
CA ARG A 328 10.83 -37.77 -88.98
C ARG A 328 9.70 -37.17 -88.14
N LYS A 329 8.44 -37.25 -88.59
CA LYS A 329 7.29 -36.81 -87.79
C LYS A 329 6.94 -37.83 -86.72
N ALA A 330 6.97 -39.12 -87.07
CA ALA A 330 6.70 -40.22 -86.14
C ALA A 330 7.62 -40.18 -84.91
N THR A 331 8.93 -39.98 -85.12
CA THR A 331 9.94 -39.87 -84.05
C THR A 331 9.69 -38.69 -83.11
N TRP A 332 9.37 -37.49 -83.63
CA TRP A 332 9.00 -36.34 -82.80
C TRP A 332 7.73 -36.59 -81.97
N PHE A 333 6.68 -37.16 -82.57
CA PHE A 333 5.43 -37.46 -81.86
C PHE A 333 5.61 -38.56 -80.79
N LEU A 334 6.34 -39.63 -81.10
CA LEU A 334 6.66 -40.69 -80.12
C LEU A 334 7.52 -40.17 -78.96
N ALA A 335 8.55 -39.37 -79.25
CA ALA A 335 9.40 -38.76 -78.22
C ALA A 335 8.59 -37.80 -77.33
N SER A 336 7.74 -36.95 -77.93
CA SER A 336 6.88 -36.03 -77.18
C SER A 336 5.86 -36.79 -76.32
N GLY A 337 5.22 -37.85 -76.84
CA GLY A 337 4.32 -38.70 -76.09
C GLY A 337 5.00 -39.41 -74.92
N GLY A 338 6.23 -39.90 -75.11
CA GLY A 338 7.05 -40.48 -74.04
C GLY A 338 7.40 -39.46 -72.94
N VAL A 339 7.83 -38.25 -73.30
CA VAL A 339 8.12 -37.18 -72.33
C VAL A 339 6.88 -36.79 -71.53
N LEU A 340 5.73 -36.61 -72.18
CA LEU A 340 4.46 -36.30 -71.51
C LEU A 340 4.03 -37.42 -70.56
N LEU A 341 4.29 -38.69 -70.91
CA LEU A 341 4.04 -39.84 -70.02
C LEU A 341 4.91 -39.78 -68.75
N PHE A 342 6.20 -39.45 -68.89
CA PHE A 342 7.09 -39.27 -67.74
C PHE A 342 6.68 -38.08 -66.85
N VAL A 343 6.24 -36.98 -67.45
CA VAL A 343 5.72 -35.82 -66.70
C VAL A 343 4.44 -36.20 -65.94
N ALA A 344 3.53 -36.94 -66.57
CA ALA A 344 2.31 -37.44 -65.93
C ALA A 344 2.62 -38.34 -64.72
N LEU A 345 3.56 -39.28 -64.88
CA LEU A 345 4.03 -40.14 -63.79
C LEU A 345 4.68 -39.33 -62.66
N GLY A 346 5.52 -38.35 -63.01
CA GLY A 346 6.16 -37.45 -62.05
C GLY A 346 5.13 -36.71 -61.17
N LEU A 347 4.14 -36.06 -61.80
CA LEU A 347 3.06 -35.37 -61.07
C LEU A 347 2.24 -36.32 -60.17
N PHE A 348 2.03 -37.57 -60.61
CA PHE A 348 1.26 -38.55 -59.84
C PHE A 348 1.99 -39.08 -58.60
N PHE A 349 3.31 -39.29 -58.70
CA PHE A 349 4.13 -39.83 -57.62
C PHE A 349 4.69 -38.76 -56.68
N LEU A 350 4.99 -37.55 -57.18
CA LEU A 350 5.48 -36.43 -56.36
C LEU A 350 4.35 -35.57 -55.76
N LYS A 351 3.08 -35.97 -55.91
CA LYS A 351 1.95 -35.24 -55.28
C LYS A 351 2.14 -35.15 -53.75
N PRO A 352 1.73 -34.05 -53.11
CA PRO A 352 1.91 -33.88 -51.68
C PRO A 352 1.29 -35.01 -50.86
N SER A 353 2.01 -35.40 -49.81
CA SER A 353 1.55 -36.34 -48.78
C SER A 353 0.66 -35.62 -47.76
N PHE A 354 -0.35 -36.31 -47.21
CA PHE A 354 -1.16 -35.81 -46.10
C PHE A 354 -0.32 -35.56 -44.83
N SER A 355 0.86 -36.18 -44.67
CA SER A 355 1.77 -35.91 -43.55
C SER A 355 2.34 -34.48 -43.53
N SER A 356 2.29 -33.75 -44.67
CA SER A 356 2.76 -32.37 -44.74
C SER A 356 1.84 -31.35 -44.05
N ILE A 357 0.62 -31.78 -43.65
CA ILE A 357 -0.33 -30.95 -42.91
C ILE A 357 0.21 -30.66 -41.50
N ASP A 358 0.69 -31.70 -40.80
CA ASP A 358 1.20 -31.58 -39.43
C ASP A 358 2.46 -30.69 -39.36
N ASP A 359 3.32 -30.77 -40.38
CA ASP A 359 4.52 -29.94 -40.49
C ASP A 359 4.18 -28.45 -40.70
N LYS A 360 3.14 -28.16 -41.51
CA LYS A 360 2.64 -26.79 -41.72
C LYS A 360 2.02 -26.20 -40.44
N VAL A 361 1.25 -27.00 -39.70
CA VAL A 361 0.61 -26.57 -38.44
C VAL A 361 1.65 -26.28 -37.35
N LYS A 362 2.67 -27.13 -37.20
CA LYS A 362 3.76 -26.89 -36.22
C LYS A 362 4.51 -25.59 -36.47
N LEU A 363 4.84 -25.29 -37.73
CA LEU A 363 5.55 -24.06 -38.09
C LEU A 363 4.75 -22.79 -37.73
N GLN A 364 3.43 -22.82 -37.90
CA GLN A 364 2.54 -21.70 -37.53
C GLN A 364 2.34 -21.57 -36.02
N ALA A 365 2.35 -22.69 -35.29
CA ALA A 365 2.23 -22.69 -33.84
C ALA A 365 3.44 -22.02 -33.16
N ASP A 366 4.66 -22.24 -33.65
CA ASP A 366 5.89 -21.69 -33.06
C ASP A 366 6.04 -20.17 -33.26
N ILE A 367 5.50 -19.61 -34.34
CA ILE A 367 5.56 -18.16 -34.63
C ILE A 367 4.63 -17.36 -33.69
N GLY A 368 3.59 -17.99 -33.13
CA GLY A 368 2.60 -17.34 -32.26
C GLY A 368 2.98 -17.26 -30.77
N VAL A 369 4.09 -17.85 -30.34
CA VAL A 369 4.49 -17.95 -28.92
C VAL A 369 5.54 -16.90 -28.56
N ALA A 370 5.21 -15.62 -28.69
CA ALA A 370 6.01 -14.54 -28.11
C ALA A 370 5.44 -14.14 -26.73
N ALA A 371 6.16 -14.60 -25.71
CA ALA A 371 6.04 -14.43 -24.25
C ALA A 371 5.08 -13.35 -23.67
N ASN A 372 4.24 -13.80 -22.73
CA ASN A 372 3.77 -12.97 -21.62
C ASN A 372 4.98 -12.63 -20.73
N GLY A 373 5.57 -11.46 -20.92
CA GLY A 373 6.72 -11.02 -20.15
C GLY A 373 6.34 -10.81 -18.67
N ALA A 374 7.00 -11.55 -17.78
CA ALA A 374 7.03 -11.23 -16.36
C ALA A 374 7.48 -9.77 -16.16
N TYR A 375 6.99 -9.12 -15.10
CA TYR A 375 7.39 -7.75 -14.78
C TYR A 375 8.92 -7.65 -14.73
N ALA A 376 9.49 -6.83 -15.61
CA ALA A 376 10.93 -6.57 -15.62
C ALA A 376 11.26 -5.63 -14.44
N TRP A 377 11.50 -6.20 -13.26
CA TRP A 377 11.65 -5.44 -12.02
C TRP A 377 13.03 -4.79 -11.85
N ALA A 378 14.10 -5.38 -12.38
CA ALA A 378 15.46 -4.84 -12.25
C ALA A 378 15.65 -3.50 -12.97
N GLY A 379 16.41 -2.57 -12.40
CA GLY A 379 16.64 -1.21 -12.88
C GLY A 379 15.78 -0.15 -12.18
N ASP A 380 15.61 1.00 -12.83
CA ASP A 380 14.83 2.13 -12.30
C ASP A 380 13.33 1.84 -12.32
N ASN A 381 12.66 2.07 -11.19
CA ASN A 381 11.22 1.97 -11.05
C ASN A 381 10.64 3.19 -10.33
N VAL A 382 9.39 3.51 -10.66
CA VAL A 382 8.52 4.38 -9.89
C VAL A 382 7.44 3.53 -9.26
N CYS A 383 7.35 3.58 -7.94
CA CYS A 383 6.36 2.87 -7.15
C CYS A 383 5.28 3.86 -6.72
N LYS A 384 4.10 3.72 -7.31
CA LYS A 384 2.95 4.57 -7.02
C LYS A 384 2.14 3.99 -5.88
N VAL A 385 1.71 4.84 -4.95
CA VAL A 385 0.89 4.38 -3.82
C VAL A 385 -0.49 3.94 -4.31
N ASP A 386 -0.93 2.76 -3.86
CA ASP A 386 -2.28 2.26 -4.07
C ASP A 386 -3.09 2.54 -2.81
N LEU A 387 -3.93 3.59 -2.85
CA LEU A 387 -4.76 3.99 -1.71
C LEU A 387 -5.86 2.96 -1.38
N ASP A 388 -6.34 2.20 -2.37
CA ASP A 388 -7.38 1.19 -2.15
C ASP A 388 -6.84 0.02 -1.32
N ARG A 389 -5.54 -0.28 -1.43
CA ARG A 389 -4.82 -1.31 -0.65
C ARG A 389 -4.05 -0.78 0.56
N SER A 390 -3.79 0.53 0.63
CA SER A 390 -3.02 1.17 1.71
C SER A 390 -3.86 1.70 2.87
N ARG A 391 -3.45 1.42 4.10
CA ARG A 391 -3.93 2.09 5.30
C ARG A 391 -2.86 3.08 5.76
N LEU A 392 -3.15 4.37 5.72
CA LEU A 392 -2.21 5.44 6.10
C LEU A 392 -2.65 6.10 7.41
N THR A 393 -1.76 6.10 8.41
CA THR A 393 -1.98 6.74 9.71
C THR A 393 -0.98 7.86 9.96
N VAL A 394 0.26 7.72 9.48
CA VAL A 394 1.34 8.69 9.71
C VAL A 394 2.10 9.12 8.45
N SER A 395 1.98 8.36 7.35
CA SER A 395 2.68 8.66 6.10
C SER A 395 1.83 9.46 5.12
N GLN A 396 2.52 10.27 4.32
CA GLN A 396 1.96 10.91 3.13
C GLN A 396 1.85 9.90 1.99
N PRO A 397 0.83 9.98 1.12
CA PRO A 397 0.66 9.14 -0.05
C PRO A 397 1.58 9.58 -1.21
N ASN A 398 2.88 9.56 -0.98
CA ASN A 398 3.87 10.00 -1.96
C ASN A 398 4.37 8.82 -2.81
N ASP A 399 4.55 9.05 -4.10
CA ASP A 399 5.23 8.11 -5.00
C ASP A 399 6.73 8.05 -4.65
N ILE A 400 7.33 6.87 -4.79
CA ILE A 400 8.75 6.66 -4.48
C ILE A 400 9.53 6.13 -5.69
N GLY A 401 10.76 6.63 -5.86
CA GLY A 401 11.72 6.09 -6.82
C GLY A 401 12.55 4.97 -6.21
N PHE A 402 12.70 3.86 -6.94
CA PHE A 402 13.43 2.68 -6.49
C PHE A 402 14.25 2.09 -7.63
N ASN A 403 15.59 2.12 -7.52
CA ASN A 403 16.47 1.36 -8.40
C ASN A 403 16.75 -0.01 -7.80
N TRP A 404 16.42 -1.08 -8.52
CA TRP A 404 16.52 -2.46 -8.04
C TRP A 404 17.59 -3.24 -8.80
N ALA A 405 18.59 -3.79 -8.12
CA ALA A 405 19.55 -4.71 -8.72
C ALA A 405 19.15 -6.17 -8.47
N GLU A 406 19.49 -7.08 -9.39
CA GLU A 406 19.07 -8.49 -9.33
C GLU A 406 19.45 -9.21 -8.02
N GLY A 407 20.52 -8.78 -7.35
CA GLY A 407 20.95 -9.30 -6.05
C GLY A 407 20.19 -8.75 -4.83
N GLY A 408 19.03 -8.09 -5.01
CA GLY A 408 18.25 -7.51 -3.91
C GLY A 408 18.81 -6.20 -3.35
N CYS A 409 19.75 -5.58 -4.06
CA CYS A 409 20.26 -4.26 -3.70
C CYS A 409 19.33 -3.18 -4.22
N VAL A 410 18.97 -2.25 -3.35
CA VAL A 410 18.12 -1.10 -3.65
C VAL A 410 18.93 0.18 -3.52
N ASN A 411 18.81 1.06 -4.52
CA ASN A 411 19.45 2.40 -4.57
C ASN A 411 20.97 2.41 -4.31
N GLY A 412 21.63 1.26 -4.45
CA GLY A 412 23.07 1.09 -4.24
C GLY A 412 23.52 0.94 -2.79
N ASP A 413 22.64 1.10 -1.80
CA ASP A 413 23.02 1.15 -0.38
C ASP A 413 22.18 0.26 0.56
N THR A 414 21.06 -0.28 0.08
CA THR A 414 20.10 -0.99 0.92
C THR A 414 19.91 -2.41 0.42
N GLN A 415 20.51 -3.37 1.14
CA GLN A 415 20.39 -4.80 0.82
C GLN A 415 19.09 -5.41 1.38
N TYR A 416 18.28 -6.05 0.53
CA TYR A 416 17.15 -6.88 0.91
C TYR A 416 17.57 -8.36 0.94
N VAL A 417 16.84 -9.19 1.69
CA VAL A 417 17.03 -10.65 1.72
C VAL A 417 15.83 -11.36 1.11
N SER A 418 16.07 -12.47 0.41
CA SER A 418 15.00 -13.26 -0.19
C SER A 418 14.34 -14.17 0.86
N VAL A 419 13.01 -14.09 0.96
CA VAL A 419 12.18 -14.97 1.77
C VAL A 419 11.13 -15.59 0.83
N GLY A 420 11.34 -16.84 0.44
CA GLY A 420 10.57 -17.47 -0.63
C GLY A 420 10.85 -16.77 -1.98
N THR A 421 9.80 -16.25 -2.62
CA THR A 421 9.89 -15.51 -3.89
C THR A 421 9.97 -13.99 -3.71
N GLN A 422 9.92 -13.50 -2.47
CA GLN A 422 9.81 -12.08 -2.16
C GLN A 422 11.08 -11.56 -1.48
N TRP A 423 11.33 -10.27 -1.62
CA TRP A 423 12.45 -9.58 -0.99
C TRP A 423 11.97 -8.83 0.23
N GLN A 424 12.66 -8.96 1.35
CA GLN A 424 12.26 -8.32 2.60
C GLN A 424 13.41 -7.55 3.26
N ARG A 425 13.06 -6.46 3.95
CA ARG A 425 13.99 -5.65 4.72
C ARG A 425 13.31 -4.97 5.91
N PRO A 426 13.66 -5.35 7.16
CA PRO A 426 13.36 -4.52 8.32
C PRO A 426 14.28 -3.29 8.36
N THR A 427 13.73 -2.16 8.81
CA THR A 427 14.46 -0.90 8.99
C THR A 427 13.97 -0.20 10.25
N VAL A 428 14.92 0.28 11.05
CA VAL A 428 14.70 1.14 12.22
C VAL A 428 15.46 2.43 11.97
N PRO A 429 14.79 3.54 11.61
CA PRO A 429 15.47 4.81 11.41
C PRO A 429 16.03 5.35 12.74
N ASP A 430 17.20 6.00 12.69
CA ASP A 430 17.88 6.54 13.87
C ASP A 430 17.03 7.59 14.59
N GLU A 431 16.41 8.48 13.79
CA GLU A 431 15.73 9.68 14.28
C GLU A 431 14.20 9.56 14.35
N ALA A 432 13.64 8.43 13.94
CA ALA A 432 12.19 8.19 13.94
C ALA A 432 11.74 7.26 15.06
N ASN A 433 10.48 7.38 15.45
CA ASN A 433 9.84 6.53 16.46
C ASN A 433 8.91 5.51 15.80
N TYR A 434 9.45 4.78 14.83
CA TYR A 434 8.74 3.70 14.16
C TYR A 434 9.71 2.62 13.69
N VAL A 435 9.18 1.42 13.47
CA VAL A 435 9.87 0.34 12.77
C VAL A 435 9.12 0.04 11.49
N THR A 436 9.84 -0.20 10.40
CA THR A 436 9.24 -0.61 9.12
C THR A 436 9.76 -1.95 8.66
N THR A 437 8.89 -2.73 8.04
CA THR A 437 9.27 -3.90 7.24
C THR A 437 8.78 -3.67 5.82
N SER A 438 9.70 -3.66 4.88
CA SER A 438 9.40 -3.56 3.45
C SER A 438 9.49 -4.93 2.80
N GLN A 439 8.51 -5.27 1.97
CA GLN A 439 8.39 -6.54 1.26
C GLN A 439 8.06 -6.26 -0.20
N PHE A 440 8.88 -6.76 -1.12
CA PHE A 440 8.67 -6.60 -2.55
C PHE A 440 8.45 -7.95 -3.21
N ASP A 441 7.44 -8.00 -4.07
CA ASP A 441 7.11 -9.14 -4.91
C ASP A 441 7.51 -8.86 -6.37
N PRO A 442 8.59 -9.48 -6.87
CA PRO A 442 9.03 -9.33 -8.25
C PRO A 442 8.01 -9.83 -9.29
N ALA A 443 7.11 -10.75 -8.92
CA ALA A 443 6.15 -11.30 -9.87
C ALA A 443 5.05 -10.29 -10.23
N THR A 444 4.64 -9.48 -9.25
CA THR A 444 3.57 -8.49 -9.39
C THR A 444 4.08 -7.05 -9.48
N GLY A 445 5.34 -6.80 -9.13
CA GLY A 445 5.87 -5.45 -8.98
C GLY A 445 5.29 -4.72 -7.77
N THR A 446 4.76 -5.44 -6.79
CA THR A 446 4.13 -4.85 -5.61
C THR A 446 5.15 -4.68 -4.49
N LEU A 447 5.25 -3.46 -3.94
CA LEU A 447 6.02 -3.16 -2.74
C LEU A 447 5.05 -2.87 -1.59
N ARG A 448 5.15 -3.64 -0.51
CA ARG A 448 4.38 -3.47 0.71
C ARG A 448 5.29 -3.00 1.83
N VAL A 449 4.97 -1.87 2.43
CA VAL A 449 5.68 -1.33 3.60
C VAL A 449 4.72 -1.37 4.77
N GLN A 450 5.05 -2.15 5.79
CA GLN A 450 4.33 -2.16 7.05
C GLN A 450 5.10 -1.34 8.08
N ARG A 451 4.40 -0.55 8.88
CA ARG A 451 4.99 0.30 9.91
C ARG A 451 4.32 0.10 11.25
N TRP A 452 5.15 -0.06 12.27
CA TRP A 452 4.76 -0.14 13.67
C TRP A 452 5.23 1.13 14.38
N LEU A 453 4.39 1.62 15.29
CA LEU A 453 4.66 2.74 16.17
C LEU A 453 4.73 2.20 17.61
N PRO A 454 5.80 1.49 17.99
CA PRO A 454 5.87 0.87 19.31
C PRO A 454 6.23 1.89 20.40
N ASP A 455 6.12 1.47 21.67
CA ASP A 455 6.54 2.28 22.83
C ASP A 455 8.06 2.49 22.91
N LEU A 456 8.48 3.41 23.76
CA LEU A 456 9.87 3.79 23.95
C LEU A 456 10.77 2.60 24.35
N ASP A 457 10.28 1.67 25.17
CA ASP A 457 11.03 0.48 25.59
C ASP A 457 11.26 -0.47 24.41
N THR A 458 10.21 -0.75 23.66
CA THR A 458 10.25 -1.60 22.46
C THR A 458 11.09 -0.97 21.36
N MET A 459 11.01 0.35 21.16
CA MET A 459 11.93 1.08 20.28
C MET A 459 13.39 0.98 20.76
N GLY A 460 13.62 1.06 22.07
CA GLY A 460 14.94 0.86 22.67
C GLY A 460 15.51 -0.53 22.38
N LYS A 461 14.68 -1.56 22.51
CA LYS A 461 15.02 -2.95 22.13
C LYS A 461 15.27 -3.09 20.63
N ALA A 462 14.45 -2.47 19.78
CA ALA A 462 14.61 -2.51 18.33
C ALA A 462 15.93 -1.85 17.88
N ARG A 463 16.26 -0.68 18.42
CA ARG A 463 17.55 0.00 18.17
C ARG A 463 18.72 -0.80 18.74
N ALA A 464 18.52 -1.49 19.86
CA ALA A 464 19.52 -2.35 20.46
C ALA A 464 19.95 -3.53 19.57
N LEU A 465 19.08 -4.01 18.68
CA LEU A 465 19.42 -5.03 17.66
C LEU A 465 20.41 -4.50 16.60
N LEU A 466 20.54 -3.17 16.48
CA LEU A 466 21.43 -2.49 15.54
C LEU A 466 22.67 -1.87 16.22
N ARG A 467 23.01 -2.29 17.45
CA ARG A 467 24.13 -1.71 18.22
C ARG A 467 25.49 -1.75 17.51
N ASP A 468 25.73 -2.73 16.66
CA ASP A 468 26.95 -2.81 15.82
C ASP A 468 26.91 -1.88 14.60
N GLY A 469 26.03 -0.88 14.60
CA GLY A 469 25.83 0.10 13.54
C GLY A 469 24.79 -0.30 12.50
N PRO A 470 24.28 0.66 11.71
CA PRO A 470 23.29 0.42 10.68
C PRO A 470 23.84 -0.52 9.59
N ILE A 471 23.00 -1.44 9.11
CA ILE A 471 23.37 -2.36 8.02
C ILE A 471 23.32 -1.59 6.70
N LYS A 472 24.46 -1.03 6.29
CA LYS A 472 24.61 -0.26 5.03
C LYS A 472 25.32 -1.06 3.94
N GLY A 473 25.10 -0.61 2.71
CA GLY A 473 25.74 -1.14 1.51
C GLY A 473 25.05 -2.39 0.95
N CYS A 474 25.50 -2.77 -0.23
CA CYS A 474 25.00 -3.91 -0.98
C CYS A 474 26.09 -4.97 -1.19
N GLY A 475 25.66 -6.21 -1.44
CA GLY A 475 26.55 -7.29 -1.89
C GLY A 475 26.18 -8.64 -1.31
N ALA A 476 26.67 -9.69 -1.97
CA ALA A 476 26.43 -11.10 -1.63
C ALA A 476 27.24 -11.63 -0.44
N ASP A 477 27.74 -10.73 0.43
CA ASP A 477 28.46 -11.11 1.64
C ASP A 477 27.54 -11.90 2.57
N SER A 478 27.91 -13.15 2.87
CA SER A 478 27.08 -14.06 3.68
C SER A 478 26.87 -13.54 5.10
N GLY A 479 27.83 -12.82 5.67
CA GLY A 479 27.72 -12.19 6.99
C GLY A 479 26.64 -11.11 7.03
N ARG A 480 26.63 -10.19 6.05
CA ARG A 480 25.60 -9.16 5.92
C ARG A 480 24.21 -9.76 5.73
N LEU A 481 24.08 -10.73 4.82
CA LEU A 481 22.79 -11.38 4.54
C LEU A 481 22.26 -12.10 5.78
N ALA A 482 23.12 -12.83 6.50
CA ALA A 482 22.75 -13.48 7.76
C ALA A 482 22.32 -12.44 8.82
N ARG A 483 23.03 -11.33 8.95
CA ARG A 483 22.69 -10.26 9.90
C ARG A 483 21.31 -9.64 9.61
N ILE A 484 20.97 -9.43 8.33
CA ILE A 484 19.64 -8.93 7.95
C ILE A 484 18.55 -9.97 8.27
N ALA A 485 18.79 -11.25 7.98
CA ALA A 485 17.85 -12.32 8.28
C ALA A 485 17.62 -12.49 9.79
N THR A 486 18.68 -12.40 10.61
CA THR A 486 18.58 -12.39 12.07
C THR A 486 17.78 -11.18 12.56
N LEU A 487 18.11 -9.98 12.08
CA LEU A 487 17.37 -8.75 12.41
C LEU A 487 15.88 -8.89 12.08
N GLN A 488 15.54 -9.52 10.95
CA GLN A 488 14.15 -9.77 10.57
C GLN A 488 13.43 -10.71 11.55
N SER A 489 14.05 -11.82 11.93
CA SER A 489 13.48 -12.75 12.91
C SER A 489 13.27 -12.08 14.26
N ASP A 490 14.30 -11.37 14.75
CA ASP A 490 14.26 -10.69 16.05
C ASP A 490 13.21 -9.57 16.07
N MET A 491 13.09 -8.82 14.97
CA MET A 491 12.08 -7.77 14.85
C MET A 491 10.66 -8.34 14.83
N THR A 492 10.46 -9.47 14.15
CA THR A 492 9.15 -10.15 14.12
C THR A 492 8.73 -10.65 15.50
N ALA A 493 9.69 -11.08 16.33
CA ALA A 493 9.42 -11.51 17.71
C ALA A 493 9.17 -10.33 18.67
N LEU A 494 9.76 -9.17 18.39
CA LEU A 494 9.67 -7.98 19.23
C LEU A 494 8.40 -7.16 18.97
N LEU A 495 7.96 -7.07 17.72
CA LEU A 495 6.85 -6.19 17.32
C LEU A 495 5.46 -6.83 17.55
N PRO A 496 4.43 -6.02 17.78
CA PRO A 496 3.05 -6.48 17.76
C PRO A 496 2.69 -7.18 16.43
N PRO A 497 1.76 -8.15 16.44
CA PRO A 497 1.43 -8.92 15.24
C PRO A 497 0.80 -8.07 14.13
N GLN A 498 0.14 -6.96 14.48
CA GLN A 498 -0.45 -6.04 13.51
C GLN A 498 0.33 -4.71 13.48
N PRO A 499 0.59 -4.15 12.28
CA PRO A 499 1.16 -2.82 12.14
C PRO A 499 0.10 -1.72 12.34
N ASN A 500 0.55 -0.51 12.65
CA ASN A 500 -0.28 0.69 12.68
C ASN A 500 -0.52 1.24 11.27
N GLU A 501 0.31 0.91 10.30
CA GLU A 501 0.21 1.43 8.93
C GLU A 501 0.67 0.39 7.92
N ARG A 502 -0.04 0.33 6.78
CA ARG A 502 0.36 -0.45 5.61
C ARG A 502 0.30 0.43 4.37
N ILE A 503 1.44 0.61 3.73
CA ILE A 503 1.53 1.28 2.43
C ILE A 503 1.78 0.22 1.38
N VAL A 504 0.92 0.17 0.37
CA VAL A 504 1.06 -0.71 -0.79
C VAL A 504 1.37 0.16 -1.98
N TYR A 505 2.40 -0.21 -2.73
CA TYR A 505 2.79 0.46 -3.95
C TYR A 505 2.75 -0.52 -5.12
N HIS A 506 2.38 -0.01 -6.29
CA HIS A 506 2.55 -0.68 -7.56
C HIS A 506 3.72 -0.05 -8.32
N CYS A 507 4.78 -0.82 -8.50
CA CYS A 507 6.00 -0.39 -9.16
C CYS A 507 5.94 -0.65 -10.67
N GLN A 508 6.37 0.34 -11.43
CA GLN A 508 6.51 0.26 -12.88
C GLN A 508 7.85 0.85 -13.30
N LYS A 509 8.34 0.45 -14.48
CA LYS A 509 9.58 0.97 -15.05
C LYS A 509 9.49 2.49 -15.23
N GLY A 510 10.48 3.21 -14.69
CA GLY A 510 10.53 4.66 -14.77
C GLY A 510 11.47 5.29 -13.75
N ARG A 511 11.66 6.60 -13.84
CA ARG A 511 12.33 7.41 -12.80
C ARG A 511 11.34 8.42 -12.26
N LEU A 512 11.38 8.64 -10.95
CA LEU A 512 10.61 9.70 -10.32
C LEU A 512 11.12 11.04 -10.87
N ALA A 513 10.22 11.93 -11.25
CA ALA A 513 10.63 13.29 -11.57
C ALA A 513 11.31 13.90 -10.33
N PRO A 514 12.36 14.73 -10.49
CA PRO A 514 12.88 15.49 -9.37
C PRO A 514 11.75 16.32 -8.76
N ALA A 515 11.69 16.38 -7.42
CA ALA A 515 10.72 17.20 -6.72
C ALA A 515 10.82 18.64 -7.24
N ASP A 516 9.67 19.25 -7.56
CA ASP A 516 9.63 20.65 -7.97
C ASP A 516 10.14 21.48 -6.79
N PRO A 517 11.17 22.34 -6.93
CA PRO A 517 11.73 23.11 -5.82
C PRO A 517 10.75 24.11 -5.15
N ALA A 518 9.47 24.10 -5.53
CA ALA A 518 8.42 25.01 -5.08
C ALA A 518 7.32 24.37 -4.20
N GLU A 519 7.40 23.07 -3.87
CA GLU A 519 6.45 22.39 -2.94
C GLU A 519 6.93 22.27 -1.49
#